data_AF-A0A2M7GZZ5-F1
#
_entry.id   AF-A0A2M7GZZ5-F1
#
_cell.length_a   1.000
_cell.length_b   1.000
_cell.length_c   1.000
_cell.angle_alpha   90.00
_cell.angle_beta   90.00
_cell.angle_gamma   90.00
#
_symmetry.space_group_name_H-M   'P 1'
#
loop_
_entity.id
_entity.type
_entity.pdbx_description
1 polymer ?
#
loop_
_entity_poly.entity_id
_entity_poly.type
_entity_poly.pdbx_seq_one_letter_code
_entity_poly.pdbx_strand_id
1 'polypeptide(L)'
;ACDPDFHKRVEVNQEERKKYGSDICFVGSFYPNRAEILEKITDFNLKVWGPGWNNLSFDSPLKKLAKESQLKPEEWRKIYSSSKIILAIHYQDGKIPCYQASPKVYEALACKSFLLVDNQKDVKSLFEDGKHLTIFKDIKDLREKIKYYLIHPEERERIAQEGYREVIQKHTYLHRIKKMLTVIGKKIFESA
;
A
#
# COMPACT_ATOMS: atom_id res chain seq x y z
N ALA A 1 -6.89 -9.15 2.29
CA ALA A 1 -6.79 -9.59 3.70
C ALA A 1 -5.32 -9.81 4.03
N CYS A 2 -4.94 -9.85 5.31
CA CYS A 2 -3.55 -10.08 5.72
C CYS A 2 -3.37 -11.40 6.47
N ASP A 3 -2.13 -11.88 6.51
CA ASP A 3 -1.64 -12.87 7.47
C ASP A 3 -0.87 -12.10 8.57
N PRO A 4 -1.35 -12.04 9.83
CA PRO A 4 -0.70 -11.27 10.88
C PRO A 4 0.64 -11.87 11.35
N ASP A 5 0.86 -13.18 11.17
CA ASP A 5 2.12 -13.82 11.57
C ASP A 5 3.26 -13.42 10.63
N PHE A 6 2.87 -13.10 9.39
CA PHE A 6 3.76 -12.75 8.31
C PHE A 6 3.83 -11.24 8.06
N HIS A 7 2.69 -10.60 7.77
CA HIS A 7 2.54 -9.17 7.47
C HIS A 7 2.60 -8.36 8.77
N LYS A 8 3.80 -8.18 9.30
CA LYS A 8 4.05 -7.42 10.53
C LYS A 8 5.27 -6.54 10.39
N ARG A 9 5.29 -5.47 11.18
CA ARG A 9 6.45 -4.58 11.32
C ARG A 9 7.67 -5.41 11.73
N VAL A 10 8.80 -5.11 11.13
CA VAL A 10 10.08 -5.77 11.46
C VAL A 10 11.10 -4.73 11.91
N GLU A 11 12.04 -5.16 12.74
CA GLU A 11 13.24 -4.37 13.01
C GLU A 11 14.10 -4.32 11.76
N VAL A 12 14.73 -3.17 11.55
CA VAL A 12 15.54 -2.88 10.36
C VAL A 12 16.85 -2.30 10.83
N ASN A 13 17.97 -2.96 10.53
CA ASN A 13 19.29 -2.51 10.95
C ASN A 13 19.74 -1.28 10.14
N GLN A 14 20.92 -0.72 10.45
CA GLN A 14 21.40 0.51 9.79
C GLN A 14 21.65 0.31 8.28
N GLU A 15 22.21 -0.82 7.85
CA GLU A 15 22.48 -1.12 6.44
C GLU A 15 21.19 -1.28 5.65
N GLU A 16 20.24 -2.03 6.22
CA GLU A 16 18.91 -2.22 5.64
C GLU A 16 18.14 -0.91 5.56
N ARG A 17 18.26 -0.04 6.57
CA ARG A 17 17.63 1.29 6.55
C ARG A 17 18.23 2.17 5.46
N LYS A 18 19.54 2.12 5.22
CA LYS A 18 20.17 2.79 4.07
C LYS A 18 19.66 2.23 2.75
N LYS A 19 19.56 0.90 2.62
CA LYS A 19 19.11 0.22 1.39
C LYS A 19 17.64 0.50 1.08
N TYR A 20 16.76 0.29 2.05
CA TYR A 20 15.30 0.25 1.86
C TYR A 20 14.60 1.55 2.22
N GLY A 21 15.13 2.33 3.18
CA GLY A 21 14.42 3.49 3.73
C GLY A 21 14.23 4.63 2.74
N SER A 22 13.09 5.28 2.82
CA SER A 22 12.69 6.43 1.99
C SER A 22 11.60 7.23 2.70
N ASP A 23 11.39 8.47 2.28
CA ASP A 23 10.22 9.21 2.75
C ASP A 23 8.94 8.61 2.17
N ILE A 24 8.99 8.20 0.90
CA ILE A 24 7.87 7.60 0.19
C ILE A 24 8.35 6.32 -0.48
N CYS A 25 7.59 5.22 -0.35
CA CYS A 25 7.83 4.04 -1.16
C CYS A 25 6.58 3.60 -1.92
N PHE A 26 6.81 3.07 -3.12
CA PHE A 26 5.83 2.31 -3.88
C PHE A 26 6.35 0.89 -4.10
N VAL A 27 5.51 -0.12 -3.87
CA VAL A 27 5.83 -1.53 -4.12
C VAL A 27 4.77 -2.15 -5.02
N GLY A 28 5.14 -2.48 -6.25
CA GLY A 28 4.25 -3.11 -7.22
C GLY A 28 4.83 -3.14 -8.63
N SER A 29 4.18 -3.89 -9.51
CA SER A 29 4.58 -4.00 -10.91
C SER A 29 4.39 -2.68 -11.66
N PHE A 30 5.23 -2.48 -12.66
CA PHE A 30 5.09 -1.38 -13.62
C PHE A 30 3.74 -1.45 -14.35
N TYR A 31 3.08 -0.30 -14.42
CA TYR A 31 2.00 -0.01 -15.35
C TYR A 31 2.10 1.47 -15.75
N PRO A 32 1.73 1.85 -17.00
CA PRO A 32 1.80 3.24 -17.46
C PRO A 32 1.10 4.22 -16.52
N ASN A 33 -0.11 3.90 -16.06
CA ASN A 33 -0.88 4.75 -15.14
C ASN A 33 -0.16 5.00 -13.80
N ARG A 34 0.62 4.02 -13.30
CA ARG A 34 1.41 4.17 -12.08
C ARG A 34 2.64 5.03 -12.32
N ALA A 35 3.32 4.81 -13.45
CA ALA A 35 4.47 5.61 -13.84
C ALA A 35 4.09 7.09 -13.96
N GLU A 36 2.99 7.40 -14.67
CA GLU A 36 2.49 8.78 -14.82
C GLU A 36 2.28 9.48 -13.48
N ILE A 37 1.69 8.81 -12.48
CA ILE A 37 1.47 9.37 -11.15
C ILE A 37 2.79 9.54 -10.40
N LEU A 38 3.64 8.51 -10.39
CA LEU A 38 4.90 8.50 -9.64
C LEU A 38 5.91 9.52 -10.21
N GLU A 39 5.90 9.77 -11.51
CA GLU A 39 6.73 10.81 -12.14
C GLU A 39 6.46 12.21 -11.58
N LYS A 40 5.21 12.49 -11.16
CA LYS A 40 4.80 13.79 -10.59
C LYS A 40 5.26 14.01 -9.15
N ILE A 41 5.94 13.04 -8.54
CA ILE A 41 6.44 13.12 -7.15
C ILE A 41 7.92 12.72 -7.04
N THR A 42 8.66 12.79 -8.15
CA THR A 42 10.09 12.45 -8.22
C THR A 42 11.00 13.48 -7.55
N ASP A 43 10.46 14.67 -7.22
CA ASP A 43 11.10 15.70 -6.42
C ASP A 43 11.12 15.37 -4.91
N PHE A 44 10.41 14.34 -4.47
CA PHE A 44 10.51 13.80 -3.12
C PHE A 44 11.51 12.64 -3.04
N ASN A 45 11.92 12.29 -1.83
CA ASN A 45 12.72 11.08 -1.54
C ASN A 45 11.86 9.81 -1.71
N LEU A 46 11.65 9.44 -2.97
CA LEU A 46 10.84 8.32 -3.44
C LEU A 46 11.72 7.12 -3.79
N LYS A 47 11.30 5.91 -3.37
CA LYS A 47 11.79 4.64 -3.91
C LYS A 47 10.66 3.81 -4.48
N VAL A 48 10.85 3.32 -5.70
CA VAL A 48 9.87 2.47 -6.40
C VAL A 48 10.47 1.07 -6.53
N TRP A 49 9.69 0.04 -6.21
CA TRP A 49 10.16 -1.34 -6.22
C TRP A 49 9.15 -2.26 -6.91
N GLY A 50 9.66 -3.22 -7.67
CA GLY A 50 8.88 -4.32 -8.22
C GLY A 50 9.35 -4.71 -9.61
N PRO A 51 8.60 -5.58 -10.30
CA PRO A 51 8.96 -6.02 -11.63
C PRO A 51 8.46 -5.07 -12.73
N GLY A 52 9.15 -5.08 -13.87
CA GLY A 52 8.75 -4.42 -15.11
C GLY A 52 9.10 -2.94 -15.22
N TRP A 53 9.77 -2.36 -14.23
CA TRP A 53 10.19 -0.96 -14.24
C TRP A 53 11.34 -0.69 -15.23
N ASN A 54 12.03 -1.73 -15.71
CA ASN A 54 12.94 -1.60 -16.85
C ASN A 54 12.25 -1.18 -18.16
N ASN A 55 10.91 -1.27 -18.24
CA ASN A 55 10.13 -0.83 -19.40
C ASN A 55 9.86 0.68 -19.44
N LEU A 56 10.37 1.45 -18.47
CA LEU A 56 10.26 2.91 -18.48
C LEU A 56 10.94 3.51 -19.73
N SER A 57 10.37 4.60 -20.24
CA SER A 57 11.01 5.39 -21.29
C SER A 57 12.40 5.87 -20.85
N PHE A 58 13.30 6.08 -21.82
CA PHE A 58 14.69 6.44 -21.53
C PHE A 58 14.84 7.74 -20.74
N ASP A 59 13.94 8.68 -20.99
CA ASP A 59 13.85 10.01 -20.40
C ASP A 59 13.03 10.06 -19.10
N SER A 60 12.42 8.95 -18.68
CA SER A 60 11.61 8.94 -17.46
C SER A 60 12.46 9.29 -16.22
N PRO A 61 12.04 10.28 -15.40
CA PRO A 61 12.75 10.62 -14.16
C PRO A 61 12.72 9.47 -13.14
N LEU A 62 11.80 8.50 -13.29
CA LEU A 62 11.73 7.32 -12.44
C LEU A 62 12.88 6.35 -12.65
N LYS A 63 13.63 6.40 -13.76
CA LYS A 63 14.73 5.46 -14.02
C LYS A 63 15.78 5.42 -12.91
N LYS A 64 16.00 6.53 -12.19
CA LYS A 64 16.96 6.61 -11.08
C LYS A 64 16.38 6.16 -9.74
N LEU A 65 15.06 6.11 -9.62
CA LEU A 65 14.32 5.89 -8.37
C LEU A 65 13.69 4.49 -8.30
N ALA A 66 13.35 3.93 -9.47
CA ALA A 66 12.78 2.61 -9.63
C ALA A 66 13.84 1.52 -9.61
N LYS A 67 13.55 0.47 -8.86
CA LYS A 67 14.41 -0.69 -8.67
C LYS A 67 13.68 -1.92 -9.18
N GLU A 68 14.08 -2.35 -10.37
CA GLU A 68 13.67 -3.64 -10.91
C GLU A 68 14.01 -4.73 -9.90
N SER A 69 13.00 -5.44 -9.43
CA SER A 69 13.16 -6.43 -8.38
C SER A 69 12.02 -7.43 -8.33
N GLN A 70 12.39 -8.70 -8.13
CA GLN A 70 11.47 -9.74 -7.69
C GLN A 70 11.55 -9.80 -6.16
N LEU A 71 10.82 -8.91 -5.50
CA LEU A 71 10.92 -8.77 -4.05
C LEU A 71 10.42 -10.03 -3.36
N LYS A 72 11.27 -10.60 -2.50
CA LYS A 72 10.85 -11.63 -1.58
C LYS A 72 9.97 -11.04 -0.48
N PRO A 73 9.14 -11.84 0.16
CA PRO A 73 8.24 -11.31 1.15
C PRO A 73 8.90 -10.59 2.35
N GLU A 74 10.04 -11.08 2.80
CA GLU A 74 10.86 -10.44 3.82
C GLU A 74 11.37 -9.06 3.43
N GLU A 75 11.55 -8.78 2.14
CA GLU A 75 12.09 -7.51 1.67
C GLU A 75 11.04 -6.40 1.69
N TRP A 76 9.81 -6.67 1.23
CA TRP A 76 8.78 -5.63 1.25
C TRP A 76 8.35 -5.25 2.68
N ARG A 77 8.43 -6.17 3.65
CA ARG A 77 8.25 -5.83 5.08
C ARG A 77 9.31 -4.86 5.59
N LYS A 78 10.57 -5.03 5.17
CA LYS A 78 11.68 -4.10 5.50
C LYS A 78 11.48 -2.75 4.81
N ILE A 79 11.04 -2.74 3.55
CA ILE A 79 10.69 -1.50 2.81
C ILE A 79 9.60 -0.73 3.55
N TYR A 80 8.50 -1.41 3.93
CA TYR A 80 7.40 -0.77 4.66
C TYR A 80 7.81 -0.30 6.05
N SER A 81 8.62 -1.08 6.77
CA SER A 81 9.09 -0.74 8.12
C SER A 81 10.14 0.38 8.14
N SER A 82 10.75 0.69 7.00
CA SER A 82 11.78 1.72 6.85
C SER A 82 11.31 2.97 6.10
N SER A 83 10.06 3.00 5.64
CA SER A 83 9.49 4.13 4.89
C SER A 83 8.48 4.91 5.71
N LYS A 84 8.39 6.24 5.46
CA LYS A 84 7.43 7.08 6.18
C LYS A 84 6.01 6.97 5.62
N ILE A 85 5.88 7.00 4.29
CA ILE A 85 4.61 6.94 3.57
C ILE A 85 4.66 5.78 2.59
N ILE A 86 3.69 4.86 2.69
CA ILE A 86 3.49 3.79 1.71
C ILE A 86 2.44 4.28 0.72
N LEU A 87 2.81 4.33 -0.55
CA LEU A 87 1.90 4.73 -1.62
C LEU A 87 1.31 3.50 -2.29
N ALA A 88 -0.01 3.41 -2.32
CA ALA A 88 -0.75 2.38 -3.05
C ALA A 88 -1.51 3.02 -4.22
N ILE A 89 -1.25 2.51 -5.43
CA ILE A 89 -1.86 2.96 -6.67
C ILE A 89 -2.42 1.72 -7.38
N HIS A 90 -3.73 1.70 -7.61
CA HIS A 90 -4.37 0.58 -8.27
C HIS A 90 -4.12 0.64 -9.78
N TYR A 91 -4.12 -0.54 -10.40
CA TYR A 91 -4.07 -0.64 -11.86
C TYR A 91 -5.34 -0.01 -12.44
N GLN A 92 -5.18 0.81 -13.48
CA GLN A 92 -6.27 1.40 -14.24
C GLN A 92 -5.89 1.41 -15.72
N ASP A 93 -6.77 0.91 -16.58
CA ASP A 93 -6.62 0.94 -18.04
C ASP A 93 -7.72 1.72 -18.76
N GLY A 94 -8.64 2.32 -18.00
CA GLY A 94 -9.80 3.04 -18.51
C GLY A 94 -10.86 2.17 -19.19
N LYS A 95 -10.66 0.84 -19.29
CA LYS A 95 -11.57 -0.10 -19.94
C LYS A 95 -12.41 -0.84 -18.91
N ILE A 96 -11.76 -1.33 -17.86
CA ILE A 96 -12.43 -2.09 -16.80
C ILE A 96 -12.25 -1.32 -15.48
N PRO A 97 -13.34 -0.91 -14.83
CA PRO A 97 -13.21 -0.21 -13.57
C PRO A 97 -12.63 -1.14 -12.50
N CYS A 98 -11.50 -0.73 -11.94
CA CYS A 98 -10.78 -1.46 -10.91
C CYS A 98 -11.12 -0.86 -9.55
N TYR A 99 -12.11 -1.40 -8.86
CA TYR A 99 -12.56 -0.87 -7.55
C TYR A 99 -11.84 -1.50 -6.35
N GLN A 100 -11.03 -2.52 -6.59
CA GLN A 100 -10.57 -3.49 -5.60
C GLN A 100 -9.82 -2.86 -4.43
N ALA A 101 -9.94 -3.46 -3.25
CA ALA A 101 -8.99 -3.27 -2.16
C ALA A 101 -7.79 -4.22 -2.37
N SER A 102 -6.71 -3.72 -2.95
CA SER A 102 -5.49 -4.49 -3.21
C SER A 102 -4.96 -5.18 -1.94
N PRO A 103 -4.32 -6.37 -2.05
CA PRO A 103 -3.54 -6.97 -0.96
C PRO A 103 -2.60 -5.97 -0.28
N LYS A 104 -2.00 -5.05 -1.06
CA LYS A 104 -1.07 -4.02 -0.58
C LYS A 104 -1.64 -3.12 0.51
N VAL A 105 -2.96 -2.87 0.49
CA VAL A 105 -3.65 -2.10 1.53
C VAL A 105 -3.55 -2.83 2.87
N TYR A 106 -3.95 -4.09 2.90
CA TYR A 106 -3.92 -4.90 4.13
C TYR A 106 -2.49 -5.16 4.62
N GLU A 107 -1.58 -5.43 3.69
CA GLU A 107 -0.17 -5.68 3.95
C GLU A 107 0.52 -4.47 4.62
N ALA A 108 0.34 -3.27 4.07
CA ALA A 108 0.94 -2.04 4.61
C ALA A 108 0.39 -1.71 6.01
N LEU A 109 -0.93 -1.78 6.18
CA LEU A 109 -1.57 -1.51 7.46
C LEU A 109 -1.19 -2.55 8.52
N ALA A 110 -1.10 -3.83 8.18
CA ALA A 110 -0.64 -4.87 9.10
C ALA A 110 0.83 -4.68 9.54
N CYS A 111 1.64 -4.00 8.70
CA CYS A 111 2.99 -3.57 9.06
C CYS A 111 3.07 -2.30 9.93
N LYS A 112 1.92 -1.77 10.41
CA LYS A 112 1.83 -0.49 11.14
C LYS A 112 2.41 0.69 10.35
N SER A 113 2.28 0.66 9.03
CA SER A 113 2.77 1.72 8.17
C SER A 113 1.65 2.68 7.78
N PHE A 114 1.98 3.97 7.67
CA PHE A 114 1.04 4.95 7.16
C PHE A 114 0.82 4.76 5.66
N LEU A 115 -0.44 4.54 5.28
CA LEU A 115 -0.85 4.25 3.91
C LEU A 115 -1.55 5.46 3.30
N LEU A 116 -1.01 5.92 2.16
CA LEU A 116 -1.63 6.88 1.27
C LEU A 116 -2.07 6.13 0.00
N VAL A 117 -3.36 6.10 -0.30
CA VAL A 117 -3.94 5.27 -1.37
C VAL A 117 -4.84 6.08 -2.29
N ASP A 118 -4.92 5.70 -3.56
CA ASP A 118 -5.83 6.31 -4.52
C ASP A 118 -7.31 6.06 -4.15
N ASN A 119 -8.19 6.91 -4.66
CA ASN A 119 -9.62 6.92 -4.34
C ASN A 119 -10.38 5.71 -4.92
N GLN A 120 -10.30 4.57 -4.24
CA GLN A 120 -10.97 3.33 -4.63
C GLN A 120 -12.24 3.05 -3.84
N LYS A 121 -13.28 2.58 -4.54
CA LYS A 121 -14.60 2.30 -3.96
C LYS A 121 -14.54 1.21 -2.89
N ASP A 122 -13.86 0.09 -3.13
CA ASP A 122 -13.82 -1.00 -2.15
C ASP A 122 -12.87 -0.70 -0.99
N VAL A 123 -11.91 0.21 -1.17
CA VAL A 123 -11.12 0.72 -0.05
C VAL A 123 -12.01 1.54 0.89
N LYS A 124 -12.84 2.44 0.34
CA LYS A 124 -13.78 3.25 1.14
C LYS A 124 -14.88 2.44 1.83
N SER A 125 -15.25 1.28 1.29
CA SER A 125 -16.25 0.41 1.95
C SER A 125 -15.67 -0.38 3.12
N LEU A 126 -14.34 -0.44 3.24
CA LEU A 126 -13.63 -1.20 4.27
C LEU A 126 -12.89 -0.31 5.27
N PHE A 127 -12.49 0.90 4.88
CA PHE A 127 -11.64 1.78 5.67
C PHE A 127 -12.14 3.23 5.67
N GLU A 128 -11.84 3.94 6.75
CA GLU A 128 -12.22 5.34 6.97
C GLU A 128 -11.02 6.26 6.69
N ASP A 129 -11.21 7.21 5.79
CA ASP A 129 -10.19 8.20 5.39
C ASP A 129 -9.86 9.14 6.56
N GLY A 130 -8.57 9.46 6.76
CA GLY A 130 -8.07 10.26 7.89
C GLY A 130 -8.04 9.52 9.24
N LYS A 131 -8.49 8.27 9.28
CA LYS A 131 -8.50 7.44 10.48
C LYS A 131 -7.70 6.15 10.31
N HIS A 132 -8.05 5.30 9.33
CA HIS A 132 -7.36 4.01 9.12
C HIS A 132 -6.24 4.13 8.07
N LEU A 133 -6.43 5.01 7.10
CA LEU A 133 -5.53 5.31 5.99
C LEU A 133 -5.85 6.70 5.47
N THR A 134 -5.08 7.21 4.53
CA THR A 134 -5.40 8.46 3.82
C THR A 134 -5.66 8.18 2.35
N ILE A 135 -6.71 8.78 1.80
CA ILE A 135 -7.08 8.67 0.39
C ILE A 135 -6.64 9.93 -0.36
N PHE A 136 -6.01 9.83 -1.52
CA PHE A 136 -5.81 10.97 -2.43
C PHE A 136 -6.71 10.87 -3.67
N LYS A 137 -7.16 12.02 -4.17
CA LYS A 137 -8.14 12.12 -5.27
C LYS A 137 -7.49 12.44 -6.62
N ASP A 138 -6.40 13.20 -6.60
CA ASP A 138 -5.65 13.62 -7.78
C ASP A 138 -4.18 13.91 -7.42
N ILE A 139 -3.38 14.34 -8.40
CA ILE A 139 -1.96 14.63 -8.21
C ILE A 139 -1.72 15.82 -7.27
N LYS A 140 -2.58 16.84 -7.29
CA LYS A 140 -2.43 18.01 -6.44
C LYS A 140 -2.65 17.60 -4.98
N ASP A 141 -3.74 16.90 -4.71
CA ASP A 141 -4.09 16.36 -3.40
C ASP A 141 -3.03 15.35 -2.89
N LEU A 142 -2.51 14.49 -3.77
CA LEU A 142 -1.39 13.58 -3.46
C LEU A 142 -0.17 14.37 -2.95
N ARG A 143 0.25 15.40 -3.69
CA ARG A 143 1.41 16.22 -3.33
C ARG A 143 1.20 16.99 -2.04
N GLU A 144 0.01 17.56 -1.84
CA GLU A 144 -0.35 18.27 -0.61
C GLU A 144 -0.31 17.33 0.61
N LYS A 145 -0.90 16.13 0.50
CA LYS A 145 -0.87 15.12 1.56
C LYS A 145 0.53 14.60 1.85
N ILE A 146 1.35 14.35 0.83
CA ILE A 146 2.75 13.98 1.04
C ILE A 146 3.45 15.06 1.88
N LYS A 147 3.38 16.33 1.48
CA LYS A 147 4.03 17.44 2.20
C LYS A 147 3.53 17.52 3.63
N TYR A 148 2.21 17.45 3.82
CA TYR A 148 1.59 17.52 5.13
C TYR A 148 2.05 16.39 6.05
N TYR A 149 1.92 15.13 5.64
CA TYR A 149 2.24 13.98 6.51
C TYR A 149 3.74 13.74 6.71
N LEU A 150 4.61 14.33 5.89
CA LEU A 150 6.06 14.32 6.15
C LEU A 150 6.45 15.20 7.35
N ILE A 151 5.71 16.27 7.62
CA ILE A 151 5.98 17.18 8.75
C ILE A 151 5.07 16.94 9.97
N HIS A 152 4.08 16.06 9.86
CA HIS A 152 3.17 15.66 10.97
C HIS A 152 3.37 14.19 11.37
N PRO A 153 4.52 13.82 11.98
CA PRO A 153 4.82 12.42 12.29
C PRO A 153 3.88 11.80 13.33
N GLU A 154 3.39 12.58 14.29
CA GLU A 154 2.49 12.07 15.34
C GLU A 154 1.13 11.67 14.76
N GLU A 155 0.53 12.53 13.93
CA GLU A 155 -0.71 12.22 13.24
C GLU A 155 -0.55 11.03 12.29
N ARG A 156 0.58 10.99 11.57
CA ARG A 156 0.93 9.88 10.68
C ARG A 156 1.00 8.54 11.43
N GLU A 157 1.64 8.50 12.60
CA GLU A 157 1.74 7.29 13.42
C GLU A 157 0.37 6.92 14.03
N ARG A 158 -0.43 7.90 14.46
CA ARG A 158 -1.79 7.68 14.96
C ARG A 158 -2.65 6.97 13.91
N ILE A 159 -2.68 7.48 12.67
CA ILE A 159 -3.45 6.89 11.57
C ILE A 159 -2.93 5.47 11.25
N ALA A 160 -1.61 5.29 11.19
CA ALA A 160 -1.01 3.98 10.95
C ALA A 160 -1.42 2.95 12.02
N GLN A 161 -1.47 3.36 13.28
CA GLN A 161 -1.85 2.51 14.40
C GLN A 161 -3.34 2.15 14.40
N GLU A 162 -4.23 3.08 14.06
CA GLU A 162 -5.66 2.79 13.89
C GLU A 162 -5.90 1.87 12.68
N GLY A 163 -5.21 2.10 11.56
CA GLY A 163 -5.27 1.22 10.38
C GLY A 163 -4.80 -0.20 10.67
N TYR A 164 -3.73 -0.34 11.45
CA TYR A 164 -3.28 -1.64 11.96
C TYR A 164 -4.38 -2.34 12.78
N ARG A 165 -5.00 -1.64 13.75
CA ARG A 165 -6.06 -2.22 14.59
C ARG A 165 -7.23 -2.70 13.74
N GLU A 166 -7.69 -1.89 12.79
CA GLU A 166 -8.80 -2.25 11.90
C GLU A 166 -8.50 -3.54 11.10
N VAL A 167 -7.31 -3.62 10.51
CA VAL A 167 -6.92 -4.78 9.70
C VAL A 167 -6.80 -6.05 10.53
N ILE A 168 -6.18 -5.99 11.71
CA ILE A 168 -6.02 -7.18 12.57
C ILE A 168 -7.36 -7.64 13.13
N GLN A 169 -8.26 -6.73 13.47
CA GLN A 169 -9.56 -7.07 14.06
C GLN A 169 -10.57 -7.60 13.04
N LYS A 170 -10.47 -7.23 11.75
CA LYS A 170 -11.55 -7.52 10.78
C LYS A 170 -11.09 -8.09 9.44
N HIS A 171 -9.80 -8.03 9.13
CA HIS A 171 -9.33 -8.21 7.75
C HIS A 171 -8.17 -9.19 7.60
N THR A 172 -8.02 -10.13 8.54
CA THR A 172 -7.12 -11.27 8.37
C THR A 172 -7.71 -12.37 7.47
N TYR A 173 -6.87 -13.26 6.95
CA TYR A 173 -7.34 -14.44 6.20
C TYR A 173 -8.26 -15.33 7.02
N LEU A 174 -8.02 -15.46 8.34
CA LEU A 174 -8.91 -16.19 9.24
C LEU A 174 -10.34 -15.62 9.22
N HIS A 175 -10.50 -14.29 9.20
CA HIS A 175 -11.82 -13.66 9.07
C HIS A 175 -12.48 -13.98 7.74
N ARG A 176 -11.71 -14.00 6.64
CA ARG A 176 -12.23 -14.34 5.30
C ARG A 176 -12.67 -15.81 5.23
N ILE A 177 -11.87 -16.73 5.76
CA ILE A 177 -12.18 -18.16 5.80
C ILE A 177 -13.44 -18.41 6.63
N LYS A 178 -13.52 -17.84 7.84
CA LYS A 178 -14.73 -17.93 8.68
C LYS A 178 -15.97 -17.44 7.92
N LYS A 179 -15.89 -16.27 7.28
CA LYS A 179 -17.01 -15.72 6.49
C LYS A 179 -17.41 -16.65 5.33
N MET A 180 -16.44 -17.18 4.58
CA MET A 180 -16.71 -18.09 3.47
C MET A 180 -17.42 -19.37 3.95
N LEU A 181 -16.91 -20.00 5.01
CA LEU A 181 -17.51 -21.21 5.58
C LEU A 181 -18.93 -20.96 6.11
N THR A 182 -19.18 -19.81 6.77
CA THR A 182 -20.53 -19.45 7.22
C THR A 182 -21.52 -19.31 6.05
N VAL A 183 -21.10 -18.67 4.95
CA VAL A 183 -21.98 -18.50 3.77
C VAL A 183 -22.26 -19.83 3.09
N ILE A 184 -21.24 -20.68 2.93
CA ILE A 184 -21.40 -22.02 2.33
C ILE A 184 -22.33 -22.87 3.21
N GLY A 185 -22.08 -22.91 4.52
CA GLY A 185 -22.89 -23.67 5.46
C GLY A 185 -24.37 -23.27 5.40
N LYS A 186 -24.69 -21.97 5.43
CA LYS A 186 -26.07 -21.48 5.28
C LYS A 186 -26.74 -21.98 4.00
N LYS A 187 -26.05 -21.88 2.86
CA LYS A 187 -26.59 -22.32 1.57
C LYS A 187 -26.85 -23.82 1.50
N ILE A 188 -26.02 -24.63 2.14
CA ILE A 188 -26.21 -26.09 2.20
C ILE A 188 -27.51 -26.43 2.93
N PHE A 189 -27.81 -25.76 4.05
CA PHE A 189 -29.03 -26.01 4.82
C PHE A 189 -30.29 -25.38 4.22
N GLU A 190 -30.18 -24.33 3.40
CA GLU A 190 -31.32 -23.75 2.67
C GLU A 190 -31.67 -24.51 1.38
N SER A 191 -30.77 -25.37 0.90
CA SER A 191 -30.94 -26.18 -0.32
C SER A 191 -31.31 -27.64 -0.04
N ALA A 192 -31.49 -28.01 1.24
CA ALA A 192 -31.87 -29.34 1.72
C ALA A 192 -33.28 -29.32 2.31
#